data_AF-A0A7C2V989-F1
#
_entry.id   AF-A0A7C2V989-F1
#
_cell.length_a   1.000
_cell.length_b   1.000
_cell.length_c   1.000
_cell.angle_alpha   90.00
_cell.angle_beta   90.00
_cell.angle_gamma   90.00
#
_symmetry.space_group_name_H-M   'P 1'
#
loop_
_entity.id
_entity.type
_entity.pdbx_description
1 polymer ?
#
loop_
_entity_poly.entity_id
_entity_poly.type
_entity_poly.pdbx_seq_one_letter_code
_entity_poly.pdbx_strand_id
1 'polypeptide(L)' 'MSVEELKELISATVWETLQDFLGDPDEGLELQDWVKERLRQSLAARAAGQKGIPLKQVAHALSITRPKGKRRERI' A
#
# COMPACT_ATOMS: atom_id res chain seq x y z
N MET A 1 -18.61 28.47 -4.27
CA MET A 1 -17.57 27.74 -5.01
C MET A 1 -16.53 28.72 -5.50
N SER A 2 -15.32 28.61 -4.97
CA SER A 2 -14.16 29.34 -5.47
C SER A 2 -13.58 28.64 -6.71
N VAL A 3 -12.69 29.32 -7.42
CA VAL A 3 -11.95 28.74 -8.56
C VAL A 3 -11.12 27.52 -8.11
N GLU A 4 -10.58 27.56 -6.90
CA GLU A 4 -9.75 26.47 -6.37
C GLU A 4 -10.60 25.24 -6.02
N GLU A 5 -11.76 25.45 -5.39
CA GLU A 5 -12.73 24.38 -5.12
C GLU A 5 -13.23 23.73 -6.42
N LEU A 6 -13.41 24.50 -7.50
CA LEU A 6 -13.79 23.97 -8.81
C LEU A 6 -12.68 23.12 -9.43
N LYS A 7 -11.41 23.56 -9.35
CA LYS A 7 -10.28 22.77 -9.84
C LYS A 7 -10.12 21.46 -9.08
N GLU A 8 -10.30 21.49 -7.76
CA GLU A 8 -10.25 20.30 -6.91
C GLU A 8 -11.36 19.32 -7.27
N LEU A 9 -12.59 19.81 -7.45
CA LEU A 9 -13.72 18.99 -7.89
C LEU A 9 -13.47 18.32 -9.24
N ILE A 10 -12.99 19.08 -10.24
CA ILE A 10 -12.65 18.54 -11.56
C ILE A 10 -11.55 17.50 -11.44
N SER A 11 -10.48 17.79 -10.70
CA SER A 11 -9.33 16.88 -10.56
C SER A 11 -9.74 15.57 -9.90
N ALA A 12 -10.56 15.63 -8.85
CA ALA A 12 -11.09 14.45 -8.17
C ALA A 12 -11.97 13.62 -9.11
N THR A 13 -12.88 14.26 -9.84
CA THR A 13 -13.79 13.58 -10.79
C THR A 13 -12.99 12.90 -11.92
N VAL A 14 -11.98 13.57 -12.47
CA VAL A 14 -11.12 13.00 -13.51
C VAL A 14 -10.33 11.81 -12.96
N TRP A 15 -9.77 11.94 -11.75
CA TRP A 15 -9.04 10.84 -11.11
C TRP A 15 -9.93 9.60 -10.89
N GLU A 16 -11.12 9.79 -10.34
CA GLU A 16 -12.11 8.73 -10.13
C GLU A 16 -12.46 8.05 -11.46
N THR A 17 -12.77 8.83 -12.50
CA THR A 17 -13.09 8.31 -13.83
C THR A 17 -11.93 7.50 -14.43
N LEU A 18 -10.68 7.95 -14.25
CA LEU A 18 -9.51 7.24 -14.74
C LEU A 18 -9.26 5.94 -13.98
N GLN A 19 -9.48 5.91 -12.66
CA GLN A 19 -9.37 4.67 -11.88
C GLN A 19 -10.40 3.64 -12.32
N ASP A 20 -11.65 4.07 -12.52
CA ASP A 20 -12.72 3.19 -13.01
C ASP A 20 -12.43 2.67 -14.42
N PHE A 21 -11.83 3.50 -15.29
CA PHE A 21 -11.53 3.13 -16.66
C PHE A 21 -10.30 2.22 -16.81
N LEU A 22 -9.24 2.47 -16.04
CA LEU A 22 -7.96 1.76 -16.18
C LEU A 22 -7.94 0.39 -15.48
N GLY A 23 -8.85 0.15 -14.53
CA GLY A 23 -8.98 -1.15 -13.86
C GLY A 23 -7.77 -1.52 -12.99
N ASP A 24 -7.66 -2.79 -12.64
CA ASP A 24 -6.52 -3.31 -11.88
C ASP A 24 -5.32 -3.56 -12.82
N PRO A 25 -4.20 -2.84 -12.67
CA PRO A 25 -3.02 -3.04 -13.53
C PRO A 25 -2.39 -4.42 -13.39
N ASP A 26 -2.69 -5.15 -12.30
CA ASP A 26 -2.17 -6.49 -12.04
C ASP A 26 -3.15 -7.60 -12.50
N GLU A 27 -4.29 -7.24 -13.11
CA GLU A 27 -5.29 -8.21 -13.55
C GLU A 27 -4.72 -9.21 -14.56
N GLY A 28 -4.92 -10.51 -14.30
CA GLY A 28 -4.43 -11.59 -15.16
C GLY A 28 -2.93 -11.86 -15.07
N LEU A 29 -2.17 -11.12 -14.25
CA LEU A 29 -0.76 -11.40 -14.02
C LEU A 29 -0.57 -12.61 -13.10
N GLU A 30 0.35 -13.49 -13.49
CA GLU A 30 0.80 -14.57 -12.61
C GLU A 30 1.97 -14.13 -11.73
N LEU A 31 2.00 -14.67 -10.51
CA LEU A 31 3.16 -14.54 -9.65
C LEU A 31 4.38 -15.21 -10.28
N GLN A 32 5.51 -14.52 -10.23
CA GLN A 32 6.81 -15.10 -10.62
C GLN A 32 7.16 -16.28 -9.70
N ASP A 33 7.91 -17.25 -10.21
CA ASP A 33 8.21 -18.50 -9.51
C ASP A 33 8.90 -18.28 -8.16
N TRP A 34 9.82 -17.31 -8.08
CA TRP A 34 10.49 -16.96 -6.82
C TRP A 34 9.51 -16.40 -5.78
N VAL A 35 8.46 -15.70 -6.20
CA VAL A 35 7.40 -15.18 -5.31
C VAL A 35 6.57 -16.35 -4.80
N LYS A 36 6.14 -17.23 -5.71
CA LYS A 36 5.38 -18.46 -5.38
C LYS A 36 6.14 -19.29 -4.33
N GLU A 37 7.44 -19.50 -4.54
CA GLU A 37 8.29 -20.28 -3.63
C GLU A 37 8.46 -19.61 -2.26
N ARG A 38 8.76 -18.31 -2.23
CA ARG A 38 8.86 -17.55 -0.98
C ARG A 38 7.56 -17.55 -0.18
N LEU A 39 6.41 -17.49 -0.85
CA LEU A 39 5.10 -17.58 -0.22
C LEU A 39 4.85 -18.96 0.39
N ARG A 40 5.17 -20.04 -0.34
CA ARG A 40 5.06 -21.42 0.18
C ARG A 40 5.86 -21.59 1.47
N GLN A 41 7.11 -21.12 1.49
CA GLN A 41 7.97 -21.18 2.68
C GLN A 41 7.38 -20.38 3.85
N SER A 42 6.88 -19.18 3.58
CA SER A 42 6.26 -18.32 4.59
C SER A 42 5.00 -18.93 5.20
N LEU A 43 4.16 -19.56 4.36
CA LEU A 43 2.95 -20.25 4.79
C LEU A 43 3.27 -21.50 5.61
N ALA A 44 4.25 -22.30 5.17
CA ALA A 44 4.71 -23.49 5.91
C ALA A 44 5.28 -23.12 7.28
N ALA A 45 6.11 -22.07 7.36
CA ALA A 45 6.64 -21.56 8.61
C ALA A 45 5.53 -21.12 9.58
N ARG A 46 4.52 -20.41 9.06
CA ARG A 46 3.36 -20.00 9.86
C ARG A 46 2.52 -21.19 10.35
N ALA A 47 2.31 -22.18 9.48
CA ALA A 47 1.60 -23.42 9.85
C ALA A 47 2.36 -24.21 10.94
N ALA A 48 3.69 -24.18 10.91
CA ALA A 48 4.56 -24.73 11.95
C ALA A 48 4.61 -23.86 13.24
N GLY A 49 3.82 -22.79 13.34
CA GLY A 49 3.73 -21.94 14.52
C GLY A 49 4.82 -20.87 14.64
N GLN A 50 5.64 -20.69 13.60
CA GLN A 50 6.65 -19.63 13.60
C GLN A 50 5.97 -18.26 13.54
N LYS A 51 6.41 -17.34 14.41
CA LYS A 51 5.90 -15.97 14.45
C LYS A 51 6.59 -15.11 13.40
N GLY A 52 5.86 -14.14 12.87
CA GLY A 52 6.41 -13.14 11.97
C GLY A 52 7.40 -12.20 12.68
N ILE A 53 8.13 -11.42 11.87
CA ILE A 53 9.07 -10.41 12.35
C ILE A 53 8.29 -9.17 12.83
N PRO A 54 8.58 -8.61 14.00
CA PRO A 54 7.95 -7.38 14.47
C PRO A 54 8.12 -6.22 13.47
N LEU A 55 7.05 -5.44 13.25
CA LEU A 55 7.04 -4.32 12.30
C LEU A 55 8.20 -3.32 12.53
N LYS A 56 8.54 -3.03 13.80
CA LYS A 56 9.66 -2.12 14.14
C LYS A 56 10.99 -2.63 13.61
N GLN A 57 11.21 -3.94 13.68
CA GLN A 57 12.45 -4.58 13.21
C GLN A 57 12.51 -4.55 11.67
N VAL A 58 11.39 -4.83 11.00
CA VAL A 58 11.30 -4.72 9.53
C VAL A 58 11.51 -3.27 9.07
N ALA A 59 10.89 -2.31 9.74
CA ALA A 59 11.02 -0.89 9.41
C ALA A 59 12.47 -0.39 9.56
N HIS A 60 13.18 -0.85 10.59
CA HIS A 60 14.61 -0.56 10.76
C HIS A 60 15.45 -1.22 9.66
N ALA A 61 15.19 -2.49 9.34
CA ALA A 61 15.92 -3.21 8.30
C ALA A 61 15.74 -2.61 6.90
N LEU A 62 14.55 -2.04 6.64
CA LEU A 62 14.20 -1.41 5.36
C LEU A 62 14.42 0.12 5.36
N SER A 63 14.94 0.70 6.45
CA SER A 63 15.10 2.15 6.61
C SER A 63 13.82 2.98 6.40
N ILE A 64 12.64 2.37 6.62
CA ILE A 64 11.32 3.01 6.48
C ILE A 64 10.78 3.40 7.86
N THR A 65 11.48 4.28 8.55
CA THR A 65 11.02 4.81 9.84
C THR A 65 9.87 5.79 9.62
N ARG A 66 8.67 5.47 10.13
CA ARG A 66 7.53 6.42 10.14
C ARG A 66 7.96 7.70 10.86
N PRO A 67 7.96 8.89 10.21
CA PRO A 67 8.17 10.14 10.93
C PRO A 67 7.04 10.32 11.93
N LYS A 68 7.36 10.70 13.18
CA LYS A 68 6.36 11.08 14.18
C LYS A 68 5.65 12.33 13.67
N GLY A 69 4.51 12.14 13.00
CA GLY A 69 3.65 13.22 12.55
C GLY A 69 3.24 14.07 13.76
N LYS A 70 3.63 15.34 13.74
CA LYS A 70 3.09 16.39 14.61
C LYS A 70 1.57 16.30 14.57
N ARG A 71 0.96 16.16 15.75
CA ARG A 71 -0.48 16.33 15.96
C ARG A 71 -0.81 17.72 15.42
N ARG A 72 -1.51 17.80 14.29
CA ARG A 72 -2.09 19.08 13.84
C ARG A 72 -3.18 19.41 14.86
N GLU A 73 -2.86 20.27 15.82
CA GLU A 73 -3.87 20.98 16.59
C GLU A 73 -4.72 21.75 15.58
N ARG A 74 -6.00 21.38 15.51
CA ARG A 74 -7.01 22.14 14.80
C ARG A 74 -7.32 23.36 15.66
N ILE A 75 -7.04 24.53 15.12
CA ILE A 75 -7.62 25.81 15.54
C ILE A 75 -8.96 25.94 14.82
#